data_AF-A0A929Y725-F1
#
_entry.id   AF-A0A929Y725-F1
#
_cell.length_a   1.000
_cell.length_b   1.000
_cell.length_c   1.000
_cell.angle_alpha   90.00
_cell.angle_beta   90.00
_cell.angle_gamma   90.00
#
_symmetry.space_group_name_H-M   'P 1'
#
loop_
_entity.id
_entity.type
_entity.pdbx_description
1 polymer ?
#
loop_
_entity_poly.entity_id
_entity_poly.type
_entity_poly.pdbx_seq_one_letter_code
_entity_poly.pdbx_strand_id
1 'polypeptide(L)' 'MKVYVRAPFSEEGLAQLGTMFTEVVYEPWTDTGERFYEDEMLDNLLRVQPDALITELDRITKKVLKGYDRLRFIGDCRGT' A
#
# COMPACT_ATOMS: atom_id res chain seq x y z
N MET A 1 -1.21 7.49 -12.00
CA MET A 1 -1.52 6.29 -11.20
C MET A 1 -1.32 6.64 -9.74
N LYS A 2 -2.25 6.23 -8.87
CA LYS A 2 -2.18 6.41 -7.43
C LYS A 2 -1.50 5.21 -6.78
N VAL A 3 -0.49 5.43 -5.95
CA VAL A 3 0.17 4.38 -5.18
C VAL A 3 -0.13 4.55 -3.69
N TYR A 4 -0.47 3.45 -3.04
CA TYR A 4 -0.63 3.38 -1.59
C TYR A 4 0.55 2.66 -0.98
N VAL A 5 1.24 3.30 -0.03
CA VAL A 5 2.49 2.84 0.57
C VAL A 5 2.26 2.62 2.06
N ARG A 6 2.24 1.34 2.44
CA ARG A 6 2.14 0.83 3.81
C ARG A 6 3.47 0.33 4.36
N ALA A 7 4.42 -0.01 3.49
CA ALA A 7 5.79 -0.32 3.90
C ALA A 7 6.50 0.96 4.37
N PRO A 8 7.36 0.91 5.41
CA PRO A 8 8.24 2.02 5.77
C PRO A 8 9.14 2.37 4.59
N PHE A 9 9.23 3.66 4.26
CA PHE A 9 10.00 4.17 3.14
C PHE A 9 10.85 5.38 3.58
N SER A 10 12.03 5.55 2.95
CA SER A 10 12.82 6.77 3.15
C SER A 10 12.17 7.97 2.45
N GLU A 11 12.51 9.17 2.90
CA GLU A 11 12.04 10.41 2.27
C GLU A 11 12.45 10.48 0.79
N GLU A 12 13.66 10.05 0.45
CA GLU A 12 14.14 10.00 -0.94
C GLU A 12 13.33 9.00 -1.78
N GLY A 13 12.98 7.85 -1.21
CA GLY A 13 12.15 6.85 -1.88
C GLY A 13 10.75 7.39 -2.16
N LEU A 14 10.13 8.06 -1.19
CA LEU A 14 8.83 8.72 -1.37
C LEU A 14 8.91 9.84 -2.42
N ALA A 15 9.99 10.63 -2.42
CA ALA A 15 10.21 11.67 -3.42
C ALA A 15 10.35 11.07 -4.83
N GLN A 16 11.07 9.95 -4.98
CA GLN A 16 11.16 9.23 -6.26
C GLN A 16 9.79 8.72 -6.72
N LEU A 17 8.99 8.11 -5.83
CA LEU A 17 7.62 7.70 -6.14
C LEU A 17 6.78 8.89 -6.61
N GLY A 18 6.94 10.06 -5.97
CA GLY A 18 6.26 11.30 -6.38
C GLY A 18 6.58 11.76 -7.81
N THR A 19 7.70 11.31 -8.40
CA THR A 19 8.01 11.60 -9.82
C THR A 19 7.35 10.63 -10.80
N MET A 20 6.96 9.43 -10.34
CA MET A 20 6.44 8.33 -11.17
C MET A 20 4.91 8.19 -11.06
N PHE A 21 4.33 8.57 -9.93
CA PHE A 21 2.91 8.44 -9.61
C PHE A 21 2.25 9.82 -9.51
N THR A 22 0.96 9.88 -9.87
CA THR A 22 0.19 11.13 -9.81
C THR A 22 -0.21 11.49 -8.38
N GLU A 23 -0.25 10.50 -7.49
CA GLU A 23 -0.57 10.65 -6.08
C GLU A 23 0.13 9.52 -5.31
N VAL A 24 0.81 9.88 -4.23
CA VAL A 24 1.44 8.95 -3.29
C VAL A 24 0.72 9.11 -1.95
N VAL A 25 0.03 8.06 -1.51
CA VAL A 25 -0.56 8.00 -0.16
C VAL A 25 0.36 7.18 0.71
N TYR A 26 0.97 7.80 1.71
CA TYR A 26 1.89 7.15 2.64
C TYR A 26 1.24 7.08 4.01
N GLU A 27 0.97 5.85 4.47
CA GLU A 27 0.41 5.57 5.80
C GLU A 27 1.10 4.29 6.30
N PRO A 28 2.38 4.32 6.69
CA PRO A 28 3.14 3.11 6.98
C PRO A 28 2.57 2.34 8.19
N TRP A 29 2.75 1.03 8.23
CA TRP A 29 2.30 0.20 9.36
C TRP A 29 2.95 0.63 10.68
N THR A 30 4.18 1.16 10.62
CA THR A 30 4.95 1.65 11.77
C THR A 30 4.31 2.84 12.50
N ASP A 31 3.43 3.61 11.86
CA ASP A 31 2.72 4.70 12.52
C ASP A 31 1.77 4.18 13.61
N THR A 32 1.24 2.97 13.40
CA THR A 32 0.31 2.31 14.33
C THR A 32 0.95 1.13 15.08
N GLY A 33 2.07 0.62 14.59
CA GLY A 33 2.70 -0.61 15.07
C GLY A 33 2.01 -1.89 14.60
N GLU A 34 0.96 -1.79 13.77
CA GLU A 34 0.11 -2.92 13.38
C GLU A 34 0.01 -3.06 11.86
N ARG A 35 0.05 -4.32 11.41
CA ARG A 35 -0.31 -4.69 10.05
C ARG A 35 -1.83 -4.74 9.90
N PHE A 36 -2.32 -4.54 8.69
CA PHE A 36 -3.70 -4.86 8.37
C PHE A 36 -3.87 -6.36 8.15
N TYR A 37 -4.92 -6.92 8.78
CA TYR A 37 -5.43 -8.23 8.39
C TYR A 37 -6.37 -8.07 7.19
N GLU A 38 -6.99 -9.17 6.78
CA GLU A 38 -7.71 -9.28 5.52
C GLU A 38 -8.83 -8.24 5.37
N ASP A 39 -9.59 -7.99 6.43
CA ASP A 39 -10.73 -7.06 6.40
C ASP A 39 -10.26 -5.61 6.42
N GLU A 40 -9.32 -5.25 7.30
CA GLU A 40 -8.80 -3.88 7.33
C GLU A 40 -8.08 -3.52 6.03
N MET A 41 -7.37 -4.47 5.42
CA MET A 41 -6.68 -4.22 4.15
C MET A 41 -7.69 -3.95 3.04
N LEU A 42 -8.78 -4.73 2.96
CA LEU A 42 -9.82 -4.51 1.96
C LEU A 42 -10.52 -3.17 2.18
N ASP A 43 -10.90 -2.84 3.40
CA ASP A 43 -11.54 -1.56 3.75
C ASP A 43 -10.64 -0.37 3.37
N ASN A 44 -9.34 -0.49 3.61
CA ASN A 44 -8.38 0.55 3.25
C ASN A 44 -8.17 0.67 1.74
N LEU A 45 -8.12 -0.42 0.98
CA LEU A 45 -8.08 -0.36 -0.48
C LEU A 45 -9.34 0.30 -1.05
N LEU A 46 -10.51 -0.01 -0.48
CA LEU A 46 -11.78 0.59 -0.89
C LEU A 46 -11.87 2.07 -0.50
N ARG A 47 -11.25 2.50 0.60
CA ARG A 47 -11.16 3.91 1.00
C ARG A 47 -10.18 4.70 0.12
N VAL A 48 -8.96 4.19 -0.03
CA VAL A 48 -7.85 4.90 -0.69
C VAL A 48 -7.98 4.84 -2.21
N GLN A 49 -8.59 3.77 -2.74
CA GLN A 49 -8.79 3.52 -4.16
C GLN A 49 -7.49 3.58 -5.01
N PRO A 50 -6.37 2.95 -4.60
CA PRO A 50 -5.10 3.05 -5.32
C PRO A 50 -5.05 2.17 -6.59
N ASP A 51 -4.21 2.54 -7.55
CA ASP A 51 -3.86 1.69 -8.70
C ASP A 51 -2.75 0.69 -8.36
N ALA A 52 -1.97 0.95 -7.31
CA ALA A 52 -0.84 0.14 -6.88
C ALA A 52 -0.69 0.14 -5.36
N LEU A 53 -0.19 -0.97 -4.81
CA LEU A 53 0.09 -1.14 -3.38
C LEU A 53 1.57 -1.46 -3.17
N ILE A 54 2.19 -0.80 -2.20
CA ILE A 54 3.52 -1.16 -1.68
C ILE A 54 3.34 -1.50 -0.19
N THR A 55 3.61 -2.75 0.20
CA THR A 55 3.39 -3.27 1.55
C THR A 55 4.60 -4.09 2.04
N GLU A 56 4.60 -4.45 3.33
CA GLU A 56 5.61 -5.30 3.97
C GLU A 56 4.95 -6.40 4.81
N LEU A 57 4.02 -6.03 5.71
CA LEU A 57 3.43 -6.94 6.69
C LEU A 57 1.94 -7.22 6.47
N ASP A 58 1.26 -6.43 5.63
CA ASP A 58 -0.19 -6.52 5.49
C ASP A 58 -0.61 -7.82 4.79
N ARG A 59 -1.76 -8.38 5.19
CA ARG A 59 -2.22 -9.67 4.65
C ARG A 59 -2.99 -9.48 3.36
N ILE A 60 -2.32 -9.76 2.24
CA ILE A 60 -2.95 -9.78 0.91
C ILE A 60 -3.44 -11.19 0.58
N THR A 61 -4.73 -11.44 0.81
CA THR A 61 -5.35 -12.75 0.58
C THR A 61 -6.19 -12.78 -0.71
N LYS A 62 -6.74 -13.95 -1.03
CA LYS A 62 -7.74 -14.10 -2.11
C LYS A 62 -8.97 -13.21 -1.90
N LYS A 63 -9.40 -12.95 -0.66
CA LYS A 63 -10.55 -12.07 -0.40
C LYS A 63 -10.21 -10.63 -0.76
N VAL A 64 -9.04 -10.14 -0.33
CA VAL A 64 -8.55 -8.79 -0.65
C VAL A 64 -8.47 -8.61 -2.17
N LEU A 65 -7.79 -9.52 -2.87
CA LEU A 65 -7.60 -9.44 -4.33
C LEU A 65 -8.91 -9.54 -5.12
N LYS A 66 -9.92 -10.25 -4.60
CA LYS A 66 -11.24 -10.32 -5.23
C LYS A 66 -12.16 -9.16 -4.86
N GLY A 67 -11.99 -8.60 -3.67
CA GLY A 67 -12.78 -7.48 -3.18
C GLY A 67 -12.31 -6.14 -3.74
N TYR A 68 -11.08 -6.08 -4.25
CA TYR A 68 -10.52 -4.90 -4.87
C TYR A 68 -9.69 -5.26 -6.11
N ASP A 69 -10.27 -5.06 -7.29
CA ASP A 69 -9.76 -5.54 -8.59
C ASP A 69 -8.99 -4.47 -9.39
N ARG A 70 -8.80 -3.27 -8.83
CA ARG A 70 -8.11 -2.16 -9.51
C ARG A 70 -6.58 -2.21 -9.42
N LEU A 71 -6.02 -2.96 -8.47
CA LEU A 71 -4.56 -3.05 -8.31
C LEU A 71 -3.91 -3.61 -9.58
N ARG A 72 -3.00 -2.84 -10.17
CA ARG A 72 -2.21 -3.26 -11.33
C ARG A 72 -0.97 -4.05 -10.92
N PHE A 73 -0.40 -3.72 -9.76
CA PHE A 73 0.71 -4.44 -9.17
C PHE A 73 0.73 -4.26 -7.65
N ILE A 74 1.42 -5.18 -6.98
CA ILE A 74 1.73 -5.12 -5.55
C ILE A 74 3.24 -5.27 -5.41
N GLY A 75 3.88 -4.30 -4.77
CA GLY A 75 5.27 -4.40 -4.34
C GLY A 75 5.30 -4.85 -2.88
N ASP A 76 5.87 -6.03 -2.62
CA ASP A 76 6.14 -6.48 -1.26
C ASP A 76 7.63 -6.24 -0.98
N CYS A 77 7.93 -5.35 -0.06
CA CYS A 77 9.29 -4.93 0.25
C CYS A 77 9.49 -4.74 1.74
N ARG A 78 10.72 -4.95 2.19
CA ARG A 78 11.15 -4.68 3.56
C ARG A 78 11.99 -3.41 3.58
N GLY A 79 11.56 -2.42 4.36
CA GLY A 79 12.40 -1.27 4.67
C GLY A 79 13.60 -1.73 5.50
N THR A 80 14.82 -1.50 5.01
CA THR A 80 16.06 -1.65 5.77
C THR A 80 16.68 -0.29 6.02
#